data_AF-A0A2P4ZD37-F1
#
_entry.id   AF-A0A2P4ZD37-F1
#
_cell.length_a   1.000
_cell.length_b   1.000
_cell.length_c   1.000
_cell.angle_alpha   90.00
_cell.angle_beta   90.00
_cell.angle_gamma   90.00
#
_symmetry.space_group_name_H-M   'P 1'
#
loop_
_entity.id
_entity.type
_entity.pdbx_description
1 polymer ?
#
loop_
_entity_poly.entity_id
_entity_poly.type
_entity_poly.pdbx_seq_one_letter_code
_entity_poly.pdbx_strand_id
1 'polypeptide(L)'
;MDGNSAVQANDIGIATQPSAIGSGSRPAVAEPPKTRACANCARLKMKCRWPVSGAGHLQDTSCIRCGRMKIPCHVPAPVQRKKRGKSTRVAQLERKIDSLVSMIASTQQLQTSGTPPLTPESHDTIVVNDPSTIPVSQPLQDAAQKPQSTQAAPKVPHFPLAIPSDSSTTFQLIPGFSFTLEEAQSYFNIYRREFMPNYPFVIIPEDMDPRQLYATSRCLFWTIMAAVAPQSSATQQGVENWFRQYIADRMVVKQEKNLALLQAILIHLAW
;
A
#
# COMPACT_ATOMS: atom_id res chain seq x y z
N MET A 1 53.06 74.11 26.59
CA MET A 1 54.33 74.24 25.85
C MET A 1 54.22 73.31 24.66
N ASP A 2 53.45 73.72 23.66
CA ASP A 2 53.92 74.44 22.45
C ASP A 2 54.51 73.39 21.49
N GLY A 3 53.93 73.08 20.33
CA GLY A 3 53.57 74.02 19.26
C GLY A 3 54.81 74.21 18.36
N ASN A 4 54.75 74.24 17.02
CA ASN A 4 53.66 74.11 16.04
C ASN A 4 54.32 73.88 14.65
N SER A 5 53.52 73.81 13.58
CA SER A 5 53.90 73.95 12.15
C SER A 5 54.55 72.71 11.50
N ALA A 6 53.99 72.00 10.50
CA ALA A 6 53.02 72.26 9.41
C ALA A 6 53.62 72.72 8.07
N VAL A 7 53.30 71.93 7.03
CA VAL A 7 53.07 72.28 5.60
C VAL A 7 52.12 71.15 5.09
N GLN A 8 50.86 71.28 4.68
CA GLN A 8 50.00 72.32 4.10
C GLN A 8 50.03 72.43 2.55
N ALA A 9 49.06 71.77 1.90
CA ALA A 9 48.35 72.11 0.64
C ALA A 9 47.41 70.93 0.28
N ASN A 10 46.10 70.99 0.55
CA ASN A 10 45.03 71.50 -0.34
C ASN A 10 45.08 70.98 -1.79
N ASP A 11 44.05 70.25 -2.22
CA ASP A 11 43.00 70.85 -3.06
C ASP A 11 41.65 70.09 -2.97
N ILE A 12 40.63 70.73 -3.51
CA ILE A 12 39.18 70.65 -3.32
C ILE A 12 38.55 69.32 -3.76
N GLY A 13 37.45 68.92 -3.10
CA GLY A 13 36.48 67.95 -3.65
C GLY A 13 35.08 68.55 -3.74
N ILE A 14 34.18 67.90 -4.50
CA ILE A 14 32.71 68.04 -4.39
C ILE A 14 32.03 66.80 -5.02
N ALA A 15 30.97 66.33 -4.35
CA ALA A 15 29.83 65.48 -4.75
C ALA A 15 29.88 64.65 -6.08
N THR A 16 29.34 63.43 -6.13
CA THR A 16 27.90 63.17 -5.92
C THR A 16 27.60 61.70 -5.58
N GLN A 17 26.56 61.47 -4.76
CA GLN A 17 26.00 60.18 -4.31
C GLN A 17 24.92 59.65 -5.30
N PRO A 18 24.32 58.42 -5.20
CA PRO A 18 23.92 57.73 -3.96
C PRO A 18 24.03 56.19 -3.90
N SER A 19 23.65 55.67 -2.73
CA SER A 19 23.70 54.27 -2.30
C SER A 19 22.64 53.34 -2.92
N ALA A 20 22.96 52.05 -3.02
CA ALA A 20 21.98 50.96 -2.97
C ALA A 20 22.59 49.73 -2.27
N ILE A 21 21.89 49.18 -1.28
CA ILE A 21 22.31 48.03 -0.46
C ILE A 21 21.82 46.74 -1.14
N GLY A 22 22.71 45.76 -1.32
CA GLY A 22 22.40 44.50 -2.01
C GLY A 22 23.00 43.26 -1.34
N SER A 23 22.21 42.60 -0.49
CA SER A 23 22.25 41.18 -0.08
C SER A 23 23.56 40.38 -0.23
N GLY A 24 24.14 39.96 0.89
CA GLY A 24 25.40 39.19 0.92
C GLY A 24 25.31 37.74 0.43
N SER A 25 26.39 37.29 -0.22
CA SER A 25 26.61 35.92 -0.66
C SER A 25 27.57 35.18 0.30
N ARG A 26 27.09 34.16 1.01
CA ARG A 26 27.98 33.27 1.79
C ARG A 26 28.87 32.46 0.82
N PRO A 27 30.16 32.27 1.11
CA PRO A 27 31.01 31.39 0.32
C PRO A 27 30.53 29.94 0.44
N ALA A 28 30.43 29.25 -0.69
CA ALA A 28 30.01 27.85 -0.73
C ALA A 28 31.15 26.95 -0.22
N VAL A 29 30.94 26.32 0.94
CA VAL A 29 31.82 25.24 1.42
C VAL A 29 31.60 24.03 0.51
N ALA A 30 32.65 23.60 -0.20
CA ALA A 30 32.59 22.44 -1.07
C ALA A 30 32.40 21.15 -0.25
N GLU A 31 31.28 20.44 -0.45
CA GLU A 31 31.12 19.08 0.08
C GLU A 31 32.26 18.19 -0.46
N PRO A 32 32.87 17.32 0.36
CA PRO A 32 33.81 16.32 -0.14
C PRO A 32 33.08 15.38 -1.12
N PRO A 33 33.72 14.98 -2.24
CA PRO A 33 33.05 14.22 -3.29
C PRO A 33 32.54 12.88 -2.77
N LYS A 34 31.23 12.68 -2.83
CA LYS A 34 30.51 11.48 -2.37
C LYS A 34 31.15 10.23 -3.00
N THR A 35 31.61 9.31 -2.16
CA THR A 35 32.43 8.16 -2.59
C THR A 35 31.66 7.24 -3.54
N ARG A 36 32.01 7.28 -4.83
CA ARG A 36 31.36 6.46 -5.86
C ARG A 36 31.74 4.98 -5.70
N ALA A 37 30.82 4.08 -5.99
CA ALA A 37 31.13 2.65 -6.11
C ALA A 37 31.91 2.36 -7.41
N CYS A 38 32.88 1.42 -7.36
CA CYS A 38 33.56 0.94 -8.56
C CYS A 38 32.61 0.11 -9.45
N ALA A 39 32.96 -0.03 -10.73
CA ALA A 39 32.13 -0.70 -11.73
C ALA A 39 31.77 -2.15 -11.34
N ASN A 40 32.73 -2.90 -10.80
CA ASN A 40 32.50 -4.29 -10.38
C ASN A 40 31.55 -4.38 -9.18
N CYS A 41 31.70 -3.50 -8.18
CA CYS A 41 30.81 -3.45 -7.03
C CYS A 41 29.37 -3.05 -7.42
N ALA A 42 29.24 -2.07 -8.31
CA ALA A 42 27.94 -1.64 -8.83
C ALA A 42 27.23 -2.76 -9.61
N ARG A 43 27.96 -3.44 -10.52
CA ARG A 43 27.41 -4.54 -11.34
C ARG A 43 26.92 -5.72 -10.50
N LEU A 44 27.64 -6.08 -9.45
CA LEU A 44 27.27 -7.16 -8.52
C LEU A 44 26.39 -6.68 -7.34
N LYS A 45 25.87 -5.44 -7.39
CA LYS A 45 25.00 -4.84 -6.34
C LYS A 45 25.53 -4.97 -4.90
N MET A 46 26.85 -4.94 -4.74
CA MET A 46 27.54 -5.15 -3.46
C MET A 46 28.08 -3.84 -2.86
N LYS A 47 28.25 -3.78 -1.53
CA LYS A 47 28.77 -2.59 -0.85
C LYS A 47 30.25 -2.34 -1.19
N CYS A 48 30.52 -1.28 -1.94
CA CYS A 48 31.87 -0.77 -2.20
C CYS A 48 32.36 0.00 -0.97
N ARG A 49 33.57 -0.30 -0.49
CA ARG A 49 34.25 0.46 0.58
C ARG A 49 35.67 0.79 0.13
N TRP A 50 36.10 2.03 0.35
CA TRP A 50 37.45 2.51 0.04
C TRP A 50 38.33 2.49 1.30
N PRO A 51 39.65 2.30 1.17
CA PRO A 51 40.57 2.51 2.29
C PRO A 51 40.53 3.98 2.76
N VAL A 52 40.81 4.21 4.04
CA VAL A 52 40.66 5.54 4.67
C VAL A 52 41.84 6.47 4.37
N SER A 53 43.01 5.88 4.08
CA SER A 53 44.25 6.60 3.76
C SER A 53 44.34 6.84 2.25
N GLY A 54 44.08 8.07 1.81
CA GLY A 54 44.19 8.49 0.41
C GLY A 54 42.89 9.06 -0.13
N ALA A 55 42.75 10.38 -0.09
CA ALA A 55 41.60 11.06 -0.66
C ALA A 55 41.63 11.01 -2.19
N GLY A 56 40.54 10.54 -2.79
CA GLY A 56 40.11 10.93 -4.15
C GLY A 56 41.03 10.58 -5.33
N HIS A 57 40.76 9.44 -5.97
CA HIS A 57 40.85 9.26 -7.43
C HIS A 57 42.21 9.46 -8.15
N LEU A 58 43.29 9.69 -7.41
CA LEU A 58 44.65 9.84 -7.91
C LEU A 58 45.41 8.52 -7.77
N GLN A 59 45.38 7.74 -8.85
CA GLN A 59 46.24 6.59 -9.19
C GLN A 59 46.27 5.42 -8.17
N ASP A 60 45.71 4.28 -8.60
CA ASP A 60 45.88 2.91 -8.07
C ASP A 60 45.41 2.53 -6.66
N THR A 61 44.63 3.34 -5.95
CA THR A 61 43.85 2.83 -4.80
C THR A 61 42.66 1.98 -5.27
N SER A 62 42.69 0.67 -5.01
CA SER A 62 41.53 -0.23 -5.21
C SER A 62 40.60 -0.24 -4.00
N CYS A 63 39.31 -0.52 -4.21
CA CYS A 63 38.36 -0.68 -3.10
C CYS A 63 38.68 -1.97 -2.32
N ILE A 64 38.37 -1.99 -1.01
CA ILE A 64 38.78 -3.06 -0.08
C ILE A 64 38.46 -4.47 -0.61
N ARG A 65 37.28 -4.65 -1.24
CA ARG A 65 36.92 -5.96 -1.84
C ARG A 65 37.70 -6.26 -3.10
N CYS A 66 37.88 -5.31 -4.02
CA CYS A 66 38.62 -5.58 -5.26
C CYS A 66 40.11 -5.84 -4.98
N GLY A 67 40.72 -5.10 -4.05
CA GLY A 67 42.10 -5.35 -3.59
C GLY A 67 42.25 -6.74 -2.99
N ARG A 68 41.38 -7.13 -2.05
CA ARG A 68 41.41 -8.48 -1.44
C ARG A 68 41.23 -9.61 -2.46
N MET A 69 40.39 -9.41 -3.48
CA MET A 69 40.12 -10.41 -4.51
C MET A 69 41.09 -10.36 -5.71
N LYS A 70 42.03 -9.40 -5.74
CA LYS A 70 42.90 -9.11 -6.90
C LYS A 70 42.13 -8.92 -8.23
N ILE A 71 40.95 -8.27 -8.17
CA ILE A 71 40.09 -7.99 -9.34
C ILE A 71 40.27 -6.52 -9.77
N PRO A 72 40.33 -6.20 -11.09
CA PRO A 72 40.42 -4.82 -11.56
C PRO A 72 39.35 -3.90 -10.96
N CYS A 73 39.80 -2.77 -10.39
CA CYS A 73 38.96 -1.83 -9.65
C CYS A 73 38.82 -0.48 -10.38
N HIS A 74 38.08 -0.46 -11.48
CA HIS A 74 37.82 0.79 -12.21
C HIS A 74 36.60 1.55 -11.65
N VAL A 75 36.76 2.86 -11.42
CA VAL A 75 35.65 3.79 -11.17
C VAL A 75 35.31 4.47 -12.49
N PRO A 76 34.09 4.31 -13.05
CA PRO A 76 33.73 5.01 -14.27
C PRO A 76 33.81 6.53 -14.09
N ALA A 77 34.17 7.25 -15.15
CA ALA A 77 34.09 8.72 -15.17
C ALA A 77 32.65 9.21 -14.89
N PRO A 78 32.46 10.43 -14.35
CA PRO A 78 31.15 11.04 -14.20
C PRO A 78 30.58 11.41 -15.58
N VAL A 79 29.77 10.52 -16.15
CA VAL A 79 28.99 10.84 -17.36
C VAL A 79 27.90 11.84 -17.00
N GLN A 80 27.91 13.00 -17.65
CA GLN A 80 26.84 13.99 -17.53
C GLN A 80 25.52 13.35 -17.99
N ARG A 81 24.63 13.07 -17.03
CA ARG A 81 23.34 12.45 -17.30
C ARG A 81 22.51 13.46 -18.10
N LYS A 82 22.24 13.16 -19.39
CA LYS A 82 21.39 14.00 -20.24
C LYS A 82 20.11 14.34 -19.46
N LYS A 83 19.90 15.64 -19.18
CA LYS A 83 18.72 16.10 -18.44
C LYS A 83 17.49 15.66 -19.24
N ARG A 84 16.70 14.73 -18.69
CA ARG A 84 15.39 14.37 -19.25
C ARG A 84 14.62 15.67 -19.42
N GLY A 85 14.15 15.96 -20.64
CA GLY A 85 13.48 17.22 -20.95
C GLY A 85 12.36 17.52 -19.96
N LYS A 86 12.14 18.81 -19.65
CA LYS A 86 11.07 19.24 -18.76
C LYS A 86 9.75 18.59 -19.20
N SER A 87 9.06 17.95 -18.25
CA SER A 87 7.87 17.16 -18.54
C SER A 87 6.77 18.07 -19.09
N THR A 88 6.58 18.03 -20.41
CA THR A 88 5.54 18.81 -21.10
C THR A 88 4.15 18.52 -20.56
N ARG A 89 3.95 17.30 -20.03
CA ARG A 89 2.72 16.87 -19.36
C ARG A 89 2.37 17.70 -18.12
N VAL A 90 3.35 18.15 -17.32
CA VAL A 90 3.08 18.97 -16.13
C VAL A 90 2.62 20.37 -16.55
N ALA A 91 3.37 21.03 -17.43
CA ALA A 91 3.00 22.32 -18.01
C ALA A 91 1.72 22.28 -18.89
N GLN A 92 1.25 21.09 -19.29
CA GLN A 92 -0.04 20.90 -19.96
C GLN A 92 -1.18 20.66 -18.95
N LEU A 93 -0.90 20.06 -17.80
CA LEU A 93 -1.86 19.89 -16.70
C LEU A 93 -2.11 21.23 -15.99
N GLU A 94 -1.06 22.01 -15.71
CA GLU A 94 -1.15 23.38 -15.17
C GLU A 94 -2.08 24.25 -16.04
N ARG A 95 -1.82 24.34 -17.34
CA ARG A 95 -2.69 25.06 -18.29
C ARG A 95 -4.14 24.55 -18.35
N LYS A 96 -4.38 23.26 -18.09
CA LYS A 96 -5.75 22.72 -17.99
C LYS A 96 -6.44 23.13 -16.69
N ILE A 97 -5.70 23.20 -15.58
CA ILE A 97 -6.21 23.72 -14.30
C ILE A 97 -6.56 25.20 -14.44
N ASP A 98 -5.65 26.02 -14.99
CA ASP A 98 -5.89 27.46 -15.19
C ASP A 98 -7.11 27.71 -16.09
N SER A 99 -7.28 26.91 -17.15
CA SER A 99 -8.45 26.98 -18.04
C SER A 99 -9.76 26.62 -17.33
N LEU A 100 -9.75 25.64 -16.41
CA LEU A 100 -10.93 25.25 -15.63
C LEU A 100 -11.26 26.31 -14.57
N VAL A 101 -10.27 26.84 -13.87
CA VAL A 101 -10.44 27.93 -12.89
C VAL A 101 -10.99 29.19 -13.56
N SER A 102 -10.49 29.53 -14.76
CA SER A 102 -11.01 30.65 -15.56
C SER A 102 -12.49 30.50 -15.93
N MET A 103 -12.91 29.30 -16.37
CA MET A 103 -14.32 29.01 -16.67
C MET A 103 -15.23 29.03 -15.43
N ILE A 104 -14.72 28.62 -14.26
CA ILE A 104 -15.46 28.71 -12.99
C ILE A 104 -15.61 30.17 -12.56
N ALA A 105 -14.54 30.97 -12.66
CA ALA A 105 -14.56 32.39 -12.30
C ALA A 105 -15.54 33.19 -13.20
N SER A 106 -15.55 32.93 -14.51
CA SER A 106 -16.47 33.60 -15.44
C SER A 106 -17.94 33.17 -15.23
N THR A 107 -18.19 31.90 -14.91
CA THR A 107 -19.53 31.42 -14.55
C THR A 107 -20.04 32.07 -13.26
N GLN A 108 -19.16 32.26 -12.28
CA GLN A 108 -19.49 32.86 -10.99
C GLN A 108 -19.75 34.37 -11.09
N GLN A 109 -19.07 35.09 -11.99
CA GLN A 109 -19.33 36.50 -12.29
C GLN A 109 -20.71 36.75 -12.92
N LEU A 110 -21.29 35.76 -13.62
CA LEU A 110 -22.64 35.88 -14.19
C LEU A 110 -23.78 35.64 -13.19
N GLN A 111 -23.46 35.29 -11.93
CA GLN A 111 -24.44 35.00 -10.87
C GLN A 111 -24.37 35.96 -9.68
N THR A 112 -23.52 36.99 -9.73
CA THR A 112 -23.35 37.97 -8.64
C THR A 112 -24.01 39.32 -8.94
N SER A 113 -25.34 39.32 -9.07
CA SER A 113 -26.16 40.55 -9.08
C SER A 113 -27.53 40.27 -8.41
N GLY A 114 -27.61 40.46 -7.09
CA GLY A 114 -28.84 40.30 -6.31
C GLY A 114 -28.60 40.04 -4.81
N THR A 115 -28.68 41.09 -3.99
CA THR A 115 -28.71 41.02 -2.52
C THR A 115 -30.09 40.59 -1.97
N PRO A 116 -30.19 40.12 -0.71
CA PRO A 116 -31.37 39.41 -0.18
C PRO A 116 -32.49 40.38 0.30
N PRO A 117 -33.74 39.89 0.50
CA PRO A 117 -34.15 39.56 1.88
C PRO A 117 -35.21 38.43 2.06
N LEU A 118 -35.20 37.83 3.26
CA LEU A 118 -36.33 37.36 4.09
C LEU A 118 -37.41 36.34 3.56
N THR A 119 -37.82 35.47 4.49
CA THR A 119 -39.01 34.57 4.57
C THR A 119 -40.36 35.23 4.17
N PRO A 120 -41.45 34.52 3.78
CA PRO A 120 -41.98 33.32 4.48
C PRO A 120 -42.81 32.25 3.69
N GLU A 121 -43.30 31.28 4.48
CA GLU A 121 -44.41 30.30 4.37
C GLU A 121 -45.42 30.20 3.19
N SER A 122 -45.57 28.95 2.70
CA SER A 122 -46.80 28.10 2.66
C SER A 122 -47.84 28.08 1.49
N HIS A 123 -48.32 26.83 1.25
CA HIS A 123 -49.56 26.32 0.60
C HIS A 123 -49.74 26.14 -0.94
N ASP A 124 -49.89 24.86 -1.33
CA ASP A 124 -50.77 24.20 -2.35
C ASP A 124 -50.85 24.71 -3.82
N THR A 125 -51.03 23.88 -4.87
CA THR A 125 -52.24 23.07 -5.13
C THR A 125 -52.11 22.06 -6.32
N ILE A 126 -52.54 20.79 -6.09
CA ILE A 126 -53.26 19.77 -6.93
C ILE A 126 -53.16 19.70 -8.47
N VAL A 127 -52.95 18.46 -8.97
CA VAL A 127 -53.67 17.75 -10.08
C VAL A 127 -53.48 16.21 -9.88
N VAL A 128 -54.29 15.22 -10.29
CA VAL A 128 -55.53 15.06 -11.13
C VAL A 128 -56.51 14.04 -10.43
N ASN A 129 -57.54 13.53 -11.12
CA ASN A 129 -58.68 12.72 -10.60
C ASN A 129 -58.67 11.18 -10.87
N ASP A 130 -59.52 10.47 -10.11
CA ASP A 130 -60.06 9.09 -10.24
C ASP A 130 -61.31 9.03 -11.17
N PRO A 131 -61.90 7.86 -11.57
CA PRO A 131 -63.01 7.27 -10.78
C PRO A 131 -63.21 5.72 -10.78
N SER A 132 -63.47 5.14 -9.59
CA SER A 132 -64.42 4.03 -9.25
C SER A 132 -64.15 2.57 -9.76
N THR A 133 -64.31 1.50 -8.95
CA THR A 133 -65.59 1.00 -8.36
C THR A 133 -65.39 -0.03 -7.20
N ILE A 134 -66.41 -0.17 -6.34
CA ILE A 134 -66.57 -0.90 -5.03
C ILE A 134 -66.92 -2.43 -5.22
N PRO A 135 -67.19 -3.33 -4.21
CA PRO A 135 -67.19 -3.25 -2.72
C PRO A 135 -66.68 -4.47 -1.85
N VAL A 136 -66.36 -4.18 -0.56
CA VAL A 136 -66.73 -4.85 0.73
C VAL A 136 -66.63 -6.40 0.86
N SER A 137 -65.86 -6.95 1.82
CA SER A 137 -66.34 -7.25 3.20
C SER A 137 -65.22 -7.56 4.24
N GLN A 138 -65.39 -7.05 5.47
CA GLN A 138 -64.73 -7.45 6.75
C GLN A 138 -65.61 -8.55 7.45
N PRO A 139 -65.51 -8.93 8.77
CA PRO A 139 -64.63 -8.45 9.87
C PRO A 139 -64.09 -9.47 10.94
N LEU A 140 -63.23 -8.93 11.86
CA LEU A 140 -63.05 -9.23 13.32
C LEU A 140 -62.40 -10.58 13.78
N GLN A 141 -61.21 -10.60 14.42
CA GLN A 141 -60.88 -10.47 15.89
C GLN A 141 -60.95 -11.81 16.69
N ASP A 142 -60.19 -12.11 17.77
CA ASP A 142 -59.11 -11.40 18.50
C ASP A 142 -58.20 -12.35 19.35
N ALA A 143 -57.15 -11.78 19.97
CA ALA A 143 -56.55 -12.14 21.28
C ALA A 143 -55.94 -13.55 21.63
N ALA A 144 -54.59 -13.57 21.69
CA ALA A 144 -53.76 -13.81 22.89
C ALA A 144 -53.75 -15.13 23.75
N GLN A 145 -52.53 -15.69 23.83
CA GLN A 145 -51.80 -16.19 25.04
C GLN A 145 -51.87 -17.66 25.53
N LYS A 146 -50.71 -18.09 26.06
CA LYS A 146 -50.23 -19.40 26.61
C LYS A 146 -50.65 -19.56 28.11
N PRO A 147 -50.30 -20.63 28.88
CA PRO A 147 -49.68 -21.95 28.57
C PRO A 147 -50.36 -23.16 29.30
N GLN A 148 -49.81 -24.39 29.20
CA GLN A 148 -49.28 -25.23 30.33
C GLN A 148 -48.95 -26.68 29.86
N SER A 149 -48.41 -27.52 30.75
CA SER A 149 -47.64 -28.75 30.49
C SER A 149 -48.35 -30.04 30.97
N THR A 150 -48.11 -31.16 30.29
CA THR A 150 -48.22 -32.53 30.86
C THR A 150 -47.21 -33.49 30.21
N GLN A 151 -46.78 -34.51 30.98
CA GLN A 151 -45.69 -35.44 30.66
C GLN A 151 -46.23 -36.81 30.20
N ALA A 152 -45.50 -37.53 29.35
CA ALA A 152 -45.32 -39.00 29.43
C ALA A 152 -44.31 -39.54 28.40
N ALA A 153 -43.33 -40.31 28.86
CA ALA A 153 -42.57 -41.31 28.10
C ALA A 153 -43.06 -42.72 28.53
N PRO A 154 -42.66 -43.87 27.93
CA PRO A 154 -41.60 -44.06 26.93
C PRO A 154 -41.94 -44.96 25.72
N LYS A 155 -41.16 -44.83 24.64
CA LYS A 155 -40.84 -45.94 23.74
C LYS A 155 -39.34 -45.98 23.49
N VAL A 156 -38.78 -47.19 23.52
CA VAL A 156 -37.34 -47.45 23.59
C VAL A 156 -36.65 -47.08 22.27
N PRO A 157 -35.64 -46.19 22.25
CA PRO A 157 -34.79 -46.02 21.09
C PRO A 157 -33.88 -47.25 20.96
N HIS A 158 -34.02 -47.97 19.86
CA HIS A 158 -33.02 -48.94 19.44
C HIS A 158 -31.74 -48.17 19.06
N PHE A 159 -30.57 -48.58 19.53
CA PHE A 159 -29.30 -47.96 19.15
C PHE A 159 -28.88 -48.42 17.74
N PRO A 160 -28.72 -47.51 16.77
CA PRO A 160 -27.63 -47.58 15.84
C PRO A 160 -26.46 -46.76 16.41
N LEU A 161 -25.31 -47.41 16.61
CA LEU A 161 -24.02 -46.72 16.80
C LEU A 161 -23.57 -46.12 15.46
N ALA A 162 -24.29 -45.09 15.00
CA ALA A 162 -23.87 -44.25 13.89
C ALA A 162 -22.89 -43.20 14.42
N ILE A 163 -21.59 -43.50 14.29
CA ILE A 163 -20.53 -42.50 14.47
C ILE A 163 -20.74 -41.41 13.40
N PRO A 164 -20.96 -40.14 13.75
CA PRO A 164 -20.97 -39.05 12.78
C PRO A 164 -19.52 -38.78 12.37
N SER A 165 -19.05 -39.51 11.35
CA SER A 165 -17.82 -39.14 10.65
C SER A 165 -18.14 -37.95 9.76
N ASP A 166 -17.83 -36.74 10.21
CA ASP A 166 -18.09 -35.47 9.50
C ASP A 166 -17.19 -35.30 8.26
N SER A 167 -17.44 -36.13 7.23
CA SER A 167 -16.76 -36.08 5.93
C SER A 167 -17.17 -34.89 5.05
N SER A 168 -18.13 -34.06 5.50
CA SER A 168 -18.70 -32.95 4.72
C SER A 168 -18.11 -31.56 5.08
N THR A 169 -16.95 -31.51 5.73
CA THR A 169 -16.27 -30.22 5.96
C THR A 169 -15.77 -29.66 4.63
N THR A 170 -16.32 -28.53 4.21
CA THR A 170 -15.87 -27.78 3.03
C THR A 170 -15.26 -26.44 3.42
N PHE A 171 -14.21 -26.05 2.73
CA PHE A 171 -13.54 -24.76 2.86
C PHE A 171 -13.81 -23.94 1.61
N GLN A 172 -14.25 -22.69 1.75
CA GLN A 172 -14.42 -21.76 0.62
C GLN A 172 -13.76 -20.42 0.91
N LEU A 173 -13.09 -19.86 -0.09
CA LEU A 173 -12.45 -18.55 -0.03
C LEU A 173 -13.15 -17.52 -0.92
N ILE A 174 -13.35 -17.91 -2.18
CA ILE A 174 -14.03 -17.14 -3.23
C ILE A 174 -14.87 -18.10 -4.09
N PRO A 175 -15.83 -17.62 -4.88
CA PRO A 175 -16.50 -18.44 -5.90
C PRO A 175 -15.47 -19.08 -6.84
N GLY A 176 -15.54 -20.40 -7.02
CA GLY A 176 -14.57 -21.16 -7.83
C GLY A 176 -13.22 -21.45 -7.14
N PHE A 177 -13.07 -21.16 -5.84
CA PHE A 177 -11.95 -21.64 -5.00
C PHE A 177 -12.49 -22.19 -3.68
N SER A 178 -12.83 -23.47 -3.72
CA SER A 178 -13.43 -24.22 -2.61
C SER A 178 -13.04 -25.69 -2.68
N PHE A 179 -12.81 -26.31 -1.52
CA PHE A 179 -12.30 -27.68 -1.40
C PHE A 179 -13.00 -28.42 -0.26
N THR A 180 -13.17 -29.72 -0.44
CA THR A 180 -13.48 -30.67 0.64
C THR A 180 -12.27 -30.87 1.56
N LEU A 181 -12.50 -31.49 2.73
CA LEU A 181 -11.43 -31.88 3.63
C LEU A 181 -10.43 -32.84 2.98
N GLU A 182 -10.90 -33.79 2.17
CA GLU A 182 -10.08 -34.80 1.50
C GLU A 182 -9.14 -34.15 0.46
N GLU A 183 -9.65 -33.20 -0.33
CA GLU A 183 -8.84 -32.39 -1.26
C GLU A 183 -7.78 -31.56 -0.51
N ALA A 184 -8.16 -30.89 0.59
CA ALA A 184 -7.23 -30.12 1.40
C ALA A 184 -6.10 -31.00 2.00
N GLN A 185 -6.41 -32.23 2.43
CA GLN A 185 -5.42 -33.21 2.88
C GLN A 185 -4.49 -33.64 1.74
N SER A 186 -5.03 -33.87 0.53
CA SER A 186 -4.24 -34.18 -0.66
C SER A 186 -3.25 -33.04 -1.00
N TYR A 187 -3.71 -31.79 -0.98
CA TYR A 187 -2.84 -30.62 -1.22
C TYR A 187 -1.79 -30.42 -0.12
N PHE A 188 -2.07 -30.75 1.14
CA PHE A 188 -1.03 -30.75 2.20
C PHE A 188 0.07 -31.77 1.90
N ASN A 189 -0.28 -32.96 1.41
CA ASN A 189 0.70 -33.99 1.06
C ASN A 189 1.55 -33.59 -0.15
N ILE A 190 0.95 -32.92 -1.15
CA ILE A 190 1.69 -32.33 -2.28
C ILE A 190 2.62 -31.21 -1.79
N TYR A 191 2.15 -30.32 -0.90
CA TYR A 191 2.99 -29.26 -0.31
C TYR A 191 4.21 -29.83 0.42
N ARG A 192 4.01 -30.87 1.26
CA ARG A 192 5.08 -31.57 2.00
C ARG A 192 6.10 -32.19 1.06
N ARG A 193 5.65 -32.79 -0.05
CA ARG A 193 6.52 -33.48 -1.02
C ARG A 193 7.29 -32.55 -1.94
N GLU A 194 6.66 -31.47 -2.41
CA GLU A 194 7.15 -30.68 -3.55
C GLU A 194 7.58 -29.25 -3.18
N PHE A 195 6.95 -28.64 -2.17
CA PHE A 195 7.25 -27.27 -1.76
C PHE A 195 8.20 -27.21 -0.56
N MET A 196 7.96 -28.01 0.49
CA MET A 196 8.80 -28.00 1.71
C MET A 196 10.29 -28.28 1.48
N PRO A 197 10.73 -29.17 0.55
CA PRO A 197 12.15 -29.36 0.28
C PRO A 197 12.85 -28.12 -0.30
N ASN A 198 12.09 -27.28 -1.03
CA ASN A 198 12.57 -26.03 -1.61
C ASN A 198 12.45 -24.85 -0.63
N TYR A 199 11.53 -24.94 0.33
CA TYR A 199 11.15 -23.84 1.23
C TYR A 199 11.15 -24.27 2.72
N PRO A 200 12.32 -24.55 3.32
CA PRO A 200 12.46 -25.12 4.67
C PRO A 200 12.08 -24.17 5.82
N PHE A 201 11.44 -23.03 5.53
CA PHE A 201 10.98 -22.01 6.49
C PHE A 201 9.47 -22.05 6.74
N VAL A 202 8.70 -22.82 5.96
CA VAL A 202 7.32 -23.19 6.29
C VAL A 202 7.20 -24.72 6.31
N ILE A 203 7.35 -25.29 7.50
CA ILE A 203 7.27 -26.73 7.72
C ILE A 203 5.84 -27.04 8.18
N ILE A 204 5.16 -27.94 7.49
CA ILE A 204 3.87 -28.51 7.90
C ILE A 204 4.13 -29.94 8.43
N PRO A 205 4.23 -30.14 9.76
CA PRO A 205 4.24 -31.46 10.39
C PRO A 205 3.24 -32.45 9.76
N GLU A 206 3.63 -33.73 9.68
CA GLU A 206 2.84 -34.79 9.01
C GLU A 206 1.51 -35.07 9.72
N ASP A 207 1.48 -34.90 11.05
CA ASP A 207 0.33 -35.05 11.93
C ASP A 207 -0.69 -33.90 11.86
N MET A 208 -0.35 -32.78 11.21
CA MET A 208 -1.22 -31.61 11.15
C MET A 208 -2.42 -31.80 10.21
N ASP A 209 -3.63 -31.74 10.76
CA ASP A 209 -4.90 -31.71 10.03
C ASP A 209 -5.12 -30.33 9.36
N PRO A 210 -5.52 -30.29 8.07
CA PRO A 210 -5.97 -29.05 7.42
C PRO A 210 -6.99 -28.22 8.23
N ARG A 211 -7.91 -28.84 8.97
CA ARG A 211 -8.86 -28.15 9.87
C ARG A 211 -8.15 -27.40 11.00
N GLN A 212 -7.12 -28.01 11.57
CA GLN A 212 -6.33 -27.43 12.65
C GLN A 212 -5.57 -26.19 12.13
N LEU A 213 -4.92 -26.30 10.96
CA LEU A 213 -4.25 -25.14 10.35
C LEU A 213 -5.23 -24.03 9.97
N TYR A 214 -6.40 -24.39 9.43
CA TYR A 214 -7.46 -23.41 9.13
C TYR A 214 -7.95 -22.67 10.38
N ALA A 215 -8.12 -23.38 11.51
CA ALA A 215 -8.51 -22.80 12.78
C ALA A 215 -7.43 -21.86 13.35
N THR A 216 -6.16 -22.29 13.34
CA THR A 216 -5.03 -21.55 13.92
C THR A 216 -4.57 -20.37 13.03
N SER A 217 -4.49 -20.57 11.71
CA SER A 217 -4.06 -19.54 10.76
C SER A 217 -4.71 -19.73 9.38
N ARG A 218 -5.87 -19.08 9.21
CA ARG A 218 -6.58 -19.01 7.91
C ARG A 218 -5.71 -18.47 6.77
N CYS A 219 -4.84 -17.49 7.06
CA CYS A 219 -3.96 -16.90 6.05
C CYS A 219 -2.95 -17.93 5.50
N LEU A 220 -2.27 -18.64 6.40
CA LEU A 220 -1.27 -19.63 6.04
C LEU A 220 -1.92 -20.81 5.30
N PHE A 221 -3.03 -21.33 5.83
CA PHE A 221 -3.86 -22.35 5.17
C PHE A 221 -4.20 -21.96 3.72
N TRP A 222 -4.81 -20.78 3.52
CA TRP A 222 -5.25 -20.37 2.19
C TRP A 222 -4.10 -20.12 1.22
N THR A 223 -2.94 -19.69 1.72
CA THR A 223 -1.75 -19.52 0.88
C THR A 223 -1.17 -20.87 0.44
N ILE A 224 -1.19 -21.88 1.31
CA ILE A 224 -0.77 -23.25 0.95
C ILE A 224 -1.74 -23.84 -0.09
N MET A 225 -3.05 -23.67 0.10
CA MET A 225 -4.05 -24.06 -0.91
C MET A 225 -3.80 -23.31 -2.23
N ALA A 226 -3.54 -22.00 -2.20
CA ALA A 226 -3.29 -21.18 -3.38
C ALA A 226 -2.00 -21.57 -4.13
N ALA A 227 -0.95 -22.02 -3.44
CA ALA A 227 0.29 -22.43 -4.09
C ALA A 227 0.20 -23.81 -4.76
N VAL A 228 -0.70 -24.68 -4.28
CA VAL A 228 -0.75 -26.11 -4.66
C VAL A 228 -1.96 -26.48 -5.52
N ALA A 229 -3.13 -25.92 -5.22
CA ALA A 229 -4.36 -26.31 -5.88
C ALA A 229 -4.39 -25.83 -7.34
N PRO A 230 -4.75 -26.68 -8.32
CA PRO A 230 -4.95 -26.26 -9.70
C PRO A 230 -5.99 -25.13 -9.81
N GLN A 231 -5.66 -24.07 -10.53
CA GLN A 231 -6.49 -22.86 -10.62
C GLN A 231 -6.66 -22.40 -12.06
N SER A 232 -7.84 -21.81 -12.33
CA SER A 232 -8.02 -21.00 -13.54
C SER A 232 -7.35 -19.63 -13.37
N SER A 233 -6.98 -18.96 -14.46
CA SER A 233 -6.41 -17.61 -14.40
C SER A 233 -7.32 -16.61 -13.69
N ALA A 234 -8.65 -16.72 -13.86
CA ALA A 234 -9.62 -15.88 -13.15
C ALA A 234 -9.65 -16.18 -11.65
N THR A 235 -9.59 -17.46 -11.27
CA THR A 235 -9.52 -17.90 -9.87
C THR A 235 -8.25 -17.37 -9.20
N GLN A 236 -7.09 -17.58 -9.83
CA GLN A 236 -5.80 -17.11 -9.33
C GLN A 236 -5.80 -15.59 -9.10
N GLN A 237 -6.29 -14.80 -10.07
CA GLN A 237 -6.39 -13.35 -9.90
C GLN A 237 -7.32 -12.95 -8.75
N GLY A 238 -8.42 -13.68 -8.54
CA GLY A 238 -9.29 -13.52 -7.38
C GLY A 238 -8.58 -13.81 -6.04
N VAL A 239 -7.82 -14.90 -5.97
CA VAL A 239 -7.05 -15.30 -4.78
C VAL A 239 -5.92 -14.30 -4.50
N GLU A 240 -5.20 -13.82 -5.52
CA GLU A 240 -4.19 -12.78 -5.38
C GLU A 240 -4.78 -11.46 -4.86
N ASN A 241 -5.91 -11.03 -5.40
CA ASN A 241 -6.60 -9.81 -4.95
C ASN A 241 -7.04 -9.95 -3.48
N TRP A 242 -7.64 -11.09 -3.13
CA TRP A 242 -7.96 -11.42 -1.74
C TRP A 242 -6.72 -11.38 -0.84
N PHE A 243 -5.62 -12.02 -1.25
CA PHE A 243 -4.40 -12.10 -0.45
C PHE A 243 -3.79 -10.72 -0.21
N ARG A 244 -3.68 -9.90 -1.26
CA ARG A 244 -3.19 -8.50 -1.15
C ARG A 244 -4.05 -7.67 -0.21
N GLN A 245 -5.37 -7.79 -0.30
CA GLN A 245 -6.30 -7.07 0.57
C GLN A 245 -6.21 -7.57 2.03
N TYR A 246 -6.12 -8.89 2.24
CA TYR A 246 -6.00 -9.50 3.55
C TYR A 246 -4.69 -9.08 4.26
N ILE A 247 -3.56 -9.11 3.55
CA ILE A 247 -2.27 -8.68 4.08
C ILE A 247 -2.27 -7.17 4.38
N ALA A 248 -2.87 -6.34 3.51
CA ALA A 248 -2.98 -4.91 3.75
C ALA A 248 -3.80 -4.59 5.02
N ASP A 249 -4.97 -5.19 5.18
CA ASP A 249 -5.80 -5.05 6.39
C ASP A 249 -5.05 -5.51 7.65
N ARG A 250 -4.49 -6.73 7.64
CA ARG A 250 -3.86 -7.32 8.83
C ARG A 250 -2.56 -6.63 9.23
N MET A 251 -1.67 -6.34 8.28
CA MET A 251 -0.35 -5.79 8.59
C MET A 251 -0.28 -4.26 8.62
N VAL A 252 -1.08 -3.56 7.80
CA VAL A 252 -1.02 -2.09 7.72
C VAL A 252 -2.06 -1.45 8.63
N VAL A 253 -3.32 -1.90 8.54
CA VAL A 253 -4.42 -1.30 9.33
C VAL A 253 -4.39 -1.81 10.77
N LYS A 254 -4.37 -3.13 10.96
CA LYS A 254 -4.39 -3.78 12.29
C LYS A 254 -3.01 -3.93 12.94
N GLN A 255 -1.94 -3.67 12.20
CA GLN A 255 -0.54 -3.75 12.63
C GLN A 255 -0.15 -5.12 13.24
N GLU A 256 -0.81 -6.20 12.81
CA GLU A 256 -0.55 -7.56 13.28
C GLU A 256 0.83 -8.04 12.85
N LYS A 257 1.60 -8.56 13.80
CA LYS A 257 2.95 -9.09 13.60
C LYS A 257 3.00 -10.54 14.07
N ASN A 258 2.64 -11.45 13.18
CA ASN A 258 2.60 -12.90 13.44
C ASN A 258 3.53 -13.61 12.44
N LEU A 259 4.27 -14.62 12.92
CA LEU A 259 5.08 -15.52 12.09
C LEU A 259 4.26 -16.12 10.94
N ALA A 260 2.99 -16.46 11.17
CA ALA A 260 2.14 -17.05 10.14
C ALA A 260 1.84 -16.10 8.97
N LEU A 261 1.79 -14.78 9.20
CA LEU A 261 1.67 -13.78 8.12
C LEU A 261 2.96 -13.68 7.32
N LEU A 262 4.12 -13.73 8.00
CA LEU A 262 5.43 -13.76 7.33
C LEU A 262 5.58 -15.03 6.47
N GLN A 263 5.24 -16.19 7.01
CA GLN A 263 5.29 -17.47 6.29
C GLN A 263 4.37 -17.48 5.07
N ALA A 264 3.15 -16.95 5.20
CA ALA A 264 2.24 -16.77 4.07
C ALA A 264 2.83 -15.86 2.99
N ILE A 265 3.41 -14.70 3.36
CA ILE A 265 4.09 -13.82 2.39
C ILE A 265 5.26 -14.53 1.71
N LEU A 266 6.06 -15.31 2.43
CA LEU A 266 7.20 -16.03 1.84
C LEU A 266 6.76 -17.09 0.83
N ILE A 267 5.63 -17.79 1.06
CA ILE A 267 5.06 -18.71 0.07
C ILE A 267 4.52 -17.93 -1.15
N HIS A 268 3.79 -16.84 -0.94
CA HIS A 268 3.23 -16.05 -2.05
C HIS A 268 4.27 -15.26 -2.85
N LEU A 269 5.49 -15.06 -2.33
CA LEU A 269 6.61 -14.49 -3.10
C LEU A 269 7.40 -15.56 -3.87
N ALA A 270 7.15 -16.83 -3.58
CA ALA A 270 7.79 -17.98 -4.21
C ALA A 270 7.02 -18.55 -5.41
N TRP A 271 5.78 -18.11 -5.61
CA TRP A 271 4.83 -18.58 -6.62
C TRP A 271 3.93 -17.44 -7.09
#